data_AF-A0A7C7IPU9-F1
#
_entry.id   AF-A0A7C7IPU9-F1
#
_cell.length_a   1.000
_cell.length_b   1.000
_cell.length_c   1.000
_cell.angle_alpha   90.00
_cell.angle_beta   90.00
_cell.angle_gamma   90.00
#
_symmetry.space_group_name_H-M   'P 1'
#
loop_
_entity.id
_entity.type
_entity.pdbx_description
1 polymer ?
#
loop_
_entity_poly.entity_id
_entity_poly.type
_entity_poly.pdbx_seq_one_letter_code
_entity_poly.pdbx_strand_id
1 'polypeptide(L)'
;MKAAIVGEVAAIEGVSWCAISSIEGFIHEVEGAPAMFLEGIGSLVPSILNTASILLSNIELGKPRIVTLNGVDGILVVATINDSYSIVCKTKKGANLGMVRKQIEIACENLLPLL
;
A
#
# COMPACT_ATOMS: atom_id res chain seq x y z
N MET A 1 -16.10 -5.84 5.62
CA MET A 1 -16.04 -4.93 4.46
C MET A 1 -14.59 -4.55 4.13
N LYS A 2 -13.81 -3.99 5.08
CA LYS A 2 -12.37 -3.73 4.89
C LYS A 2 -11.56 -4.97 4.46
N ALA A 3 -11.71 -6.08 5.19
CA ALA A 3 -11.09 -7.36 4.84
C ALA A 3 -11.44 -7.85 3.42
N ALA A 4 -12.69 -7.64 2.96
CA ALA A 4 -13.11 -8.03 1.62
C ALA A 4 -12.39 -7.19 0.55
N ILE A 5 -12.31 -5.87 0.73
CA ILE A 5 -11.59 -4.97 -0.19
C ILE A 5 -10.09 -5.31 -0.25
N VAL A 6 -9.47 -5.58 0.91
CA VAL A 6 -8.06 -6.02 0.97
C VAL A 6 -7.89 -7.36 0.25
N GLY A 7 -8.84 -8.28 0.43
CA GLY A 7 -8.83 -9.58 -0.23
C GLY A 7 -9.00 -9.51 -1.75
N GLU A 8 -9.83 -8.59 -2.25
CA GLU A 8 -9.97 -8.33 -3.69
C GLU A 8 -8.65 -7.87 -4.32
N VAL A 9 -7.90 -6.99 -3.63
CA VAL A 9 -6.57 -6.57 -4.09
C VAL A 9 -5.56 -7.72 -4.02
N ALA A 10 -5.58 -8.51 -2.95
CA ALA A 10 -4.68 -9.67 -2.79
C ALA A 10 -4.94 -10.77 -3.83
N ALA A 11 -6.18 -10.89 -4.33
CA ALA A 11 -6.56 -11.85 -5.35
C ALA A 11 -6.12 -11.48 -6.78
N ILE A 12 -5.60 -10.26 -7.00
CA ILE A 12 -5.11 -9.84 -8.32
C ILE A 12 -3.91 -10.70 -8.74
N GLU A 13 -3.91 -11.15 -9.99
CA GLU A 13 -2.80 -11.92 -10.53
C GLU A 13 -1.47 -11.15 -10.40
N GLY A 14 -0.48 -11.81 -9.78
CA GLY A 14 0.83 -11.22 -9.53
C GLY A 14 0.94 -10.43 -8.22
N VAL A 15 -0.14 -10.29 -7.43
CA VAL A 15 -0.04 -9.84 -6.04
C VAL A 15 0.38 -11.01 -5.14
N SER A 16 1.25 -10.72 -4.18
CA SER A 16 1.68 -11.68 -3.15
C SER A 16 0.86 -11.52 -1.88
N TRP A 17 0.67 -10.28 -1.44
CA TRP A 17 -0.13 -9.93 -0.27
C TRP A 17 -0.54 -8.45 -0.34
N CYS A 18 -1.61 -8.12 0.37
CA CYS A 18 -2.11 -6.76 0.56
C CYS A 18 -2.45 -6.53 2.03
N ALA A 19 -2.22 -5.31 2.53
CA ALA A 19 -2.53 -4.93 3.89
C ALA A 19 -2.92 -3.46 4.03
N ILE A 20 -3.60 -3.12 5.13
CA ILE A 20 -3.78 -1.74 5.59
C ILE A 20 -2.78 -1.44 6.71
N SER A 21 -2.01 -0.38 6.55
CA SER A 21 -1.09 0.16 7.55
C SER A 21 -1.61 1.50 8.09
N SER A 22 -1.47 1.73 9.40
CA SER A 22 -1.69 3.04 10.01
C SER A 22 -0.46 3.96 9.85
N ILE A 23 -0.64 5.23 10.20
CA ILE A 23 0.42 6.25 10.25
C ILE A 23 1.47 5.97 11.33
N GLU A 24 1.12 5.21 12.36
CA GLU A 24 2.04 4.70 13.39
C GLU A 24 2.78 3.43 12.95
N GLY A 25 2.41 2.86 11.80
CA GLY A 25 3.02 1.66 11.23
C GLY A 25 2.41 0.34 11.71
N PHE A 26 1.19 0.36 12.26
CA PHE A 26 0.48 -0.87 12.63
C PHE A 26 -0.27 -1.48 11.45
N ILE A 27 -0.26 -2.82 11.35
CA ILE A 27 -1.01 -3.58 10.34
C ILE A 27 -2.38 -3.96 10.90
N HIS A 28 -3.47 -3.61 10.20
CA HIS A 28 -4.84 -3.84 10.68
C HIS A 28 -5.58 -4.97 9.97
N GLU A 29 -5.49 -5.01 8.64
CA GLU A 29 -6.16 -5.98 7.79
C GLU A 29 -5.12 -6.50 6.82
N VAL A 30 -5.03 -7.81 6.62
CA VAL A 30 -4.05 -8.44 5.75
C VAL A 30 -4.66 -9.63 5.03
N GLU A 31 -4.29 -9.81 3.77
CA GLU A 31 -4.59 -11.01 2.99
C GLU A 31 -3.36 -11.46 2.20
N GLY A 32 -3.17 -12.78 2.04
CA GLY A 32 -2.02 -13.37 1.33
C GLY A 32 -0.75 -13.55 2.17
N ALA A 33 -0.69 -13.05 3.41
CA ALA A 33 0.41 -13.30 4.34
C ALA A 33 -0.03 -13.18 5.83
N PRO A 34 0.62 -13.89 6.76
CA PRO A 34 0.43 -13.66 8.20
C PRO A 34 0.86 -12.25 8.63
N ALA A 35 0.01 -11.56 9.42
CA ALA A 35 0.26 -10.19 9.89
C ALA A 35 1.62 -10.03 10.60
N MET A 36 2.04 -11.02 11.39
CA MET A 36 3.31 -11.02 12.12
C MET A 36 4.54 -10.86 11.22
N PHE A 37 4.46 -11.26 9.94
CA PHE A 37 5.57 -11.11 9.00
C PHE A 37 5.60 -9.72 8.35
N LEU A 38 4.56 -8.91 8.56
CA LEU A 38 4.43 -7.59 7.97
C LEU A 38 4.69 -6.45 8.96
N GLU A 39 4.92 -6.72 10.25
CA GLU A 39 5.23 -5.69 11.24
C GLU A 39 6.48 -4.87 10.86
N GLY A 40 7.50 -5.57 10.34
CA GLY A 40 8.72 -4.91 9.85
C GLY A 40 8.43 -3.91 8.73
N ILE A 41 7.57 -4.27 7.75
CA ILE A 41 7.21 -3.34 6.69
C ILE A 41 6.26 -2.24 7.16
N GLY A 42 5.31 -2.56 8.06
CA GLY A 42 4.41 -1.58 8.68
C GLY A 42 5.19 -0.43 9.31
N SER A 43 6.25 -0.74 10.07
CA SER A 43 7.11 0.29 10.70
C SER A 43 7.83 1.21 9.70
N LEU A 44 8.06 0.75 8.46
CA LEU A 44 8.75 1.51 7.42
C LEU A 44 7.81 2.39 6.59
N VAL A 45 6.52 2.05 6.52
CA VAL A 45 5.53 2.78 5.71
C VAL A 45 5.47 4.27 6.04
N PRO A 46 5.44 4.70 7.32
CA PRO A 46 5.43 6.13 7.65
C PRO A 46 6.70 6.83 7.15
N SER A 47 7.86 6.18 7.26
CA SER A 47 9.13 6.74 6.78
C SER A 47 9.15 6.85 5.25
N ILE A 48 8.66 5.84 4.53
CA ILE A 48 8.55 5.86 3.07
C ILE A 48 7.70 7.05 2.60
N LEU A 49 6.52 7.22 3.19
CA LEU A 49 5.59 8.31 2.84
C LEU A 49 6.15 9.69 3.23
N ASN A 50 6.81 9.79 4.39
CA ASN A 50 7.44 11.02 4.83
C ASN A 50 8.59 11.41 3.88
N THR A 51 9.47 10.47 3.53
CA THR A 51 10.56 10.72 2.57
C THR A 51 10.00 11.15 1.22
N ALA A 52 8.97 10.47 0.70
CA ALA A 52 8.32 10.87 -0.55
C ALA A 52 7.70 12.28 -0.45
N SER A 53 7.08 12.63 0.68
CA SER A 53 6.50 13.95 0.92
C SER A 53 7.55 15.06 0.93
N ILE A 54 8.70 14.83 1.55
CA ILE A 54 9.83 15.77 1.55
C ILE A 54 10.33 16.00 0.11
N LEU A 55 10.51 14.91 -0.66
CA LEU A 55 10.95 15.01 -2.05
C LEU A 55 9.97 15.82 -2.90
N LEU A 56 8.67 15.54 -2.81
CA LEU A 56 7.64 16.24 -3.58
C LEU A 56 7.47 17.71 -3.15
N SER A 57 7.64 18.01 -1.86
CA SER A 57 7.58 19.39 -1.35
C SER A 57 8.71 20.24 -1.91
N ASN A 58 9.92 19.69 -2.06
CA ASN A 58 11.06 20.39 -2.65
C ASN A 58 10.88 20.75 -4.13
N ILE A 59 9.90 20.14 -4.80
CA ILE A 59 9.58 20.39 -6.22
C ILE A 59 8.13 20.87 -6.42
N GLU A 60 7.46 21.29 -5.35
CA GLU A 60 6.11 21.89 -5.35
C GLU A 60 5.00 21.00 -5.96
N LEU A 61 5.11 19.67 -5.85
CA LEU A 61 4.15 18.70 -6.42
C LEU A 61 3.12 18.14 -5.41
N GLY A 62 3.07 18.68 -4.20
CA GLY A 62 2.08 18.29 -3.17
C GLY A 62 2.40 16.98 -2.43
N LYS A 63 1.36 16.29 -1.93
CA LYS A 63 1.51 15.06 -1.14
C LYS A 63 1.55 13.80 -2.04
N PRO A 64 2.33 12.77 -1.69
CA PRO A 64 2.36 11.53 -2.44
C PRO A 64 1.03 10.77 -2.28
N ARG A 65 0.44 10.37 -3.41
CA ARG A 65 -0.72 9.46 -3.42
C ARG A 65 -0.31 8.00 -3.44
N ILE A 66 0.69 7.66 -4.26
CA ILE A 66 1.21 6.30 -4.41
C ILE A 66 2.73 6.36 -4.51
N VAL A 67 3.41 5.53 -3.72
CA VAL A 67 4.85 5.28 -3.77
C VAL A 67 5.08 3.84 -4.18
N THR A 68 5.99 3.62 -5.13
CA THR A 68 6.38 2.27 -5.57
C THR A 68 7.87 2.04 -5.37
N LEU A 69 8.23 0.95 -4.68
CA LEU A 69 9.62 0.53 -4.50
C LEU A 69 9.87 -0.74 -5.32
N ASN A 70 10.73 -0.64 -6.32
CA ASN A 70 11.11 -1.75 -7.19
C ASN A 70 12.21 -2.58 -6.53
N GLY A 71 11.89 -3.82 -6.16
CA GLY A 71 12.85 -4.81 -5.69
C GLY A 71 13.13 -5.89 -6.74
N VAL A 72 14.17 -6.70 -6.49
CA VAL A 72 14.56 -7.82 -7.38
C VAL A 72 13.42 -8.85 -7.51
N ASP A 73 12.70 -9.08 -6.41
CA ASP A 73 11.61 -10.07 -6.32
C ASP A 73 10.22 -9.45 -6.51
N GLY A 74 10.15 -8.28 -7.15
CA GLY A 74 8.91 -7.56 -7.47
C GLY A 74 8.77 -6.25 -6.68
N ILE A 75 7.58 -5.67 -6.71
CA ILE A 75 7.37 -4.26 -6.36
C ILE A 75 6.55 -4.14 -5.08
N LEU A 76 6.94 -3.25 -4.18
CA LEU A 76 6.11 -2.81 -3.07
C LEU A 76 5.37 -1.54 -3.49
N VAL A 77 4.05 -1.52 -3.33
CA VAL A 77 3.19 -0.37 -3.59
C VAL A 77 2.63 0.11 -2.26
N VAL A 78 2.81 1.39 -1.95
CA VAL A 78 2.24 2.07 -0.78
C VAL A 78 1.33 3.16 -1.29
N ALA A 79 0.05 3.12 -0.98
CA ALA A 79 -0.94 4.10 -1.43
C ALA A 79 -1.69 4.70 -0.24
N THR A 80 -1.71 6.02 -0.16
CA THR A 80 -2.41 6.75 0.90
C THR A 80 -3.92 6.60 0.72
N ILE A 81 -4.63 6.17 1.78
CA ILE A 81 -6.10 6.15 1.81
C ILE A 81 -6.60 7.50 2.33
N ASN A 82 -6.15 7.88 3.52
CA ASN A 82 -6.42 9.15 4.19
C ASN A 82 -5.17 9.58 4.99
N ASP A 83 -5.27 10.62 5.82
CA ASP A 83 -4.13 11.10 6.62
C ASP A 83 -3.66 10.11 7.71
N SER A 84 -4.41 9.03 7.98
CA SER A 84 -4.11 8.05 9.04
C SER A 84 -3.82 6.65 8.54
N TYR A 85 -4.21 6.31 7.30
CA TYR A 85 -4.10 4.94 6.78
C TYR A 85 -3.60 4.88 5.34
N SER A 86 -2.94 3.77 5.03
CA SER A 86 -2.43 3.46 3.69
C SER A 86 -2.66 1.99 3.34
N ILE A 87 -2.87 1.69 2.06
CA ILE A 87 -2.73 0.34 1.51
C ILE A 87 -1.26 0.07 1.25
N VAL A 88 -0.80 -1.13 1.61
CA VAL A 88 0.53 -1.64 1.30
C VAL A 88 0.36 -2.98 0.58
N CYS A 89 0.94 -3.10 -0.61
CA CYS A 89 0.78 -4.29 -1.45
C CYS A 89 2.14 -4.73 -2.00
N LYS A 90 2.48 -6.00 -1.84
CA LYS A 90 3.65 -6.61 -2.49
C LYS A 90 3.21 -7.37 -3.71
N THR A 91 3.91 -7.14 -4.81
CA THR A 91 3.74 -7.88 -6.06
C THR A 91 4.91 -8.84 -6.28
N LYS A 92 4.66 -9.89 -7.06
CA LYS A 92 5.65 -10.80 -7.64
C LYS A 92 6.38 -10.10 -8.79
N LYS A 93 7.56 -10.61 -9.15
CA LYS A 93 8.28 -10.17 -10.35
C LYS A 93 7.42 -10.40 -11.60
N GLY A 94 7.33 -9.39 -12.46
CA GLY A 94 6.55 -9.46 -13.70
C GLY A 94 5.05 -9.19 -13.56
N ALA A 95 4.57 -8.86 -12.35
CA ALA A 95 3.17 -8.47 -12.16
C ALA A 95 2.79 -7.24 -12.99
N ASN A 96 1.54 -7.18 -13.45
CA ASN A 96 1.01 -6.03 -14.17
C ASN A 96 0.80 -4.84 -13.22
N LEU A 97 1.83 -4.03 -13.03
CA LEU A 97 1.80 -2.89 -12.10
C LEU A 97 0.70 -1.87 -12.43
N GLY A 98 0.38 -1.66 -13.71
CA GLY A 98 -0.68 -0.74 -14.13
C GLY A 98 -2.04 -1.21 -13.63
N MET A 99 -2.34 -2.51 -13.77
CA MET A 99 -3.56 -3.11 -13.25
C MET A 99 -3.62 -3.07 -11.72
N VAL A 100 -2.53 -3.45 -11.05
CA VAL A 100 -2.45 -3.46 -9.58
C VAL A 100 -2.69 -2.05 -9.02
N ARG A 101 -2.03 -1.03 -9.58
CA ARG A 101 -2.20 0.37 -9.14
C ARG A 101 -3.64 0.84 -9.31
N LYS A 102 -4.26 0.57 -10.46
CA LYS A 102 -5.67 0.93 -10.71
C LYS A 102 -6.61 0.30 -9.68
N GLN A 103 -6.41 -0.97 -9.34
CA GLN A 103 -7.24 -1.64 -8.34
C GLN A 103 -6.98 -1.13 -6.92
N ILE A 104 -5.73 -0.79 -6.59
CA ILE A 104 -5.41 -0.14 -5.31
C ILE A 104 -6.09 1.22 -5.20
N GLU A 105 -6.15 2.02 -6.28
CA GLU A 105 -6.88 3.30 -6.26
C GLU A 105 -8.37 3.11 -5.96
N ILE A 106 -9.02 2.16 -6.64
CA ILE A 106 -10.42 1.79 -6.38
C ILE A 106 -10.60 1.31 -4.94
N ALA A 107 -9.67 0.50 -4.43
CA ALA A 107 -9.69 0.02 -3.06
C ALA A 107 -9.55 1.18 -2.05
N CYS A 108 -8.66 2.14 -2.29
CA CYS A 108 -8.54 3.34 -1.46
C CYS A 108 -9.85 4.14 -1.42
N GLU A 109 -10.51 4.34 -2.56
CA GLU A 109 -11.80 5.03 -2.64
C GLU A 109 -12.90 4.29 -1.84
N ASN A 110 -12.94 2.96 -1.95
CA ASN A 110 -13.91 2.12 -1.22
C ASN A 110 -13.60 2.01 0.29
N LEU A 111 -12.34 2.15 0.70
CA LEU A 111 -11.92 2.14 2.10
C LEU A 111 -12.10 3.49 2.79
N LEU A 112 -12.02 4.61 2.06
CA LEU A 112 -12.16 5.96 2.60
C LEU A 112 -13.40 6.19 3.48
N PRO A 113 -14.63 5.71 3.15
CA PRO A 113 -15.78 5.89 4.03
C PRO A 113 -15.77 4.96 5.27
N LEU A 114 -14.81 4.04 5.37
CA LEU A 114 -14.71 3.03 6.42
C LEU A 114 -13.57 3.29 7.43
N LEU A 115 -12.74 4.32 7.18
CA LEU A 115 -11.49 4.63 7.88
C LEU A 115 -11.30 6.13 8.08
#